data_AF-A0A7C5WG00-F1
#
_entry.id   AF-A0A7C5WG00-F1
#
_cell.length_a   1.000
_cell.length_b   1.000
_cell.length_c   1.000
_cell.angle_alpha   90.00
_cell.angle_beta   90.00
_cell.angle_gamma   90.00
#
_symmetry.space_group_name_H-M   'P 1'
#
loop_
_entity.id
_entity.type
_entity.pdbx_description
1 polymer ?
#
loop_
_entity_poly.entity_id
_entity_poly.type
_entity_poly.pdbx_seq_one_letter_code
_entity_poly.pdbx_strand_id
1 'polypeptide(L)'
;MINGDSVVSGKKGSKTRGQGYHGLSDSVDDLLNEGVYPVLQFFKKDSSSEEIKIKGQYCPSPGLADESRIICRHCGNHITSVEEIITVQGSHRHVFTNPAGLVFEIGCFSTADGCLVSGIPTREFTWFSGYSWNYAHCGNCLTHLGWFYQNRDSSFFGLILERLIETSTTH
;
A
#
# COMPACT_ATOMS: atom_id res chain seq x y z
N MET A 1 -39.07 -36.85 35.21
CA MET A 1 -40.20 -35.97 34.84
C MET A 1 -39.66 -35.06 33.74
N ILE A 2 -39.97 -35.36 32.46
CA ILE A 2 -41.04 -34.72 31.65
C ILE A 2 -40.98 -33.19 31.75
N ASN A 3 -41.00 -32.35 30.72
CA ASN A 3 -41.09 -32.32 29.25
C ASN A 3 -40.70 -30.84 28.92
N GLY A 4 -40.39 -30.38 27.72
CA GLY A 4 -40.60 -30.93 26.40
C GLY A 4 -40.22 -29.90 25.34
N ASP A 5 -40.19 -30.44 24.13
CA ASP A 5 -39.74 -29.90 22.87
C ASP A 5 -40.67 -28.84 22.25
N SER A 6 -40.14 -28.13 21.24
CA SER A 6 -40.69 -28.00 19.86
C SER A 6 -40.40 -26.58 19.31
N VAL A 7 -39.56 -26.37 18.29
CA VAL A 7 -39.61 -26.77 16.85
C VAL A 7 -40.50 -25.85 15.98
N VAL A 8 -40.01 -25.65 14.74
CA VAL A 8 -40.60 -25.04 13.51
C VAL A 8 -40.10 -23.61 13.23
N SER A 9 -39.14 -23.37 12.32
CA SER A 9 -39.05 -23.58 10.85
C SER A 9 -39.78 -22.51 10.02
N GLY A 10 -39.08 -21.92 9.05
CA GLY A 10 -39.66 -21.01 8.06
C GLY A 10 -38.65 -20.38 7.09
N LYS A 11 -38.28 -21.10 6.02
CA LYS A 11 -37.65 -20.55 4.80
C LYS A 11 -38.71 -19.96 3.85
N LYS A 12 -38.31 -18.93 3.07
CA LYS A 12 -38.69 -18.54 1.68
C LYS A 12 -38.30 -17.05 1.53
N GLY A 13 -37.73 -16.50 0.45
CA GLY A 13 -37.69 -16.84 -0.97
C GLY A 13 -37.79 -15.50 -1.73
N SER A 14 -36.92 -15.27 -2.72
CA SER A 14 -36.75 -14.05 -3.52
C SER A 14 -38.00 -13.49 -4.20
N LYS A 15 -38.03 -12.16 -4.45
CA LYS A 15 -38.37 -11.57 -5.77
C LYS A 15 -38.13 -10.06 -5.87
N THR A 16 -37.78 -9.68 -7.09
CA THR A 16 -37.36 -8.39 -7.67
C THR A 16 -38.52 -7.50 -8.14
N ARG A 17 -38.31 -6.16 -8.13
CA ARG A 17 -38.72 -5.09 -9.09
C ARG A 17 -38.53 -3.76 -8.35
N GLY A 18 -37.87 -2.72 -8.88
CA GLY A 18 -37.87 -2.20 -10.23
C GLY A 18 -38.66 -0.90 -10.24
N GLN A 19 -37.99 0.25 -10.02
CA GLN A 19 -38.52 1.57 -10.35
C GLN A 19 -37.38 2.39 -10.98
N GLY A 20 -37.62 2.79 -12.23
CA GLY A 20 -36.70 3.56 -13.03
C GLY A 20 -36.88 5.06 -12.81
N TYR A 21 -35.83 5.80 -13.18
CA TYR A 21 -35.91 7.22 -13.47
C TYR A 21 -35.49 7.40 -14.93
N HIS A 22 -36.44 7.85 -15.75
CA HIS A 22 -36.17 8.64 -16.96
C HIS A 22 -35.33 9.86 -16.52
N GLY A 23 -34.24 10.26 -17.17
CA GLY A 23 -34.06 10.41 -18.61
C GLY A 23 -34.26 11.89 -18.96
N LEU A 24 -33.22 12.71 -18.76
CA LEU A 24 -33.05 13.98 -19.48
C LEU A 24 -31.56 14.14 -19.78
N SER A 25 -31.30 14.22 -21.08
CA SER A 25 -30.04 14.52 -21.73
C SER A 25 -29.65 15.98 -21.51
N ASP A 26 -28.41 16.21 -21.10
CA ASP A 26 -27.64 17.36 -21.58
C ASP A 26 -26.26 16.84 -21.97
N SER A 27 -25.88 17.15 -23.20
CA SER A 27 -24.73 16.63 -23.91
C SER A 27 -23.55 17.60 -23.79
N VAL A 28 -22.39 17.05 -24.13
CA VAL A 28 -21.13 17.65 -24.60
C VAL A 28 -20.09 18.08 -23.55
N ASP A 29 -19.01 17.29 -23.53
CA ASP A 29 -17.62 17.75 -23.51
C ASP A 29 -17.04 18.40 -22.24
N ASP A 30 -16.88 17.68 -21.12
CA ASP A 30 -16.06 18.29 -20.05
C ASP A 30 -15.33 17.43 -18.98
N LEU A 31 -15.04 16.13 -19.17
CA LEU A 31 -14.16 15.42 -18.20
C LEU A 31 -13.26 14.33 -18.82
N LEU A 32 -12.58 14.64 -19.92
CA LEU A 32 -11.40 13.89 -20.38
C LEU A 32 -10.18 14.80 -20.36
N ASN A 33 -9.75 15.19 -19.17
CA ASN A 33 -8.44 15.78 -18.98
C ASN A 33 -7.94 15.43 -17.58
N GLU A 34 -7.18 14.34 -17.47
CA GLU A 34 -5.98 14.27 -16.64
C GLU A 34 -5.09 13.19 -17.29
N GLY A 35 -4.56 13.57 -18.44
CA GLY A 35 -3.70 12.75 -19.28
C GLY A 35 -2.29 12.68 -18.70
N VAL A 36 -1.89 11.46 -18.36
CA VAL A 36 -0.48 11.07 -18.41
C VAL A 36 -0.37 10.12 -19.60
N TYR A 37 0.44 10.49 -20.60
CA TYR A 37 1.44 9.67 -21.30
C TYR A 37 1.75 10.25 -22.69
N PRO A 38 3.04 10.35 -23.07
CA PRO A 38 3.46 10.92 -24.35
C PRO A 38 3.30 9.91 -25.48
N VAL A 39 2.44 10.21 -26.46
CA VAL A 39 2.44 9.50 -27.74
C VAL A 39 3.52 10.14 -28.62
N LEU A 40 4.64 9.43 -28.83
CA LEU A 40 5.50 9.67 -29.99
C LEU A 40 4.62 9.62 -31.25
N GLN A 41 4.38 10.77 -31.88
CA GLN A 41 3.72 10.81 -33.18
C GLN A 41 4.74 10.99 -34.31
N PHE A 42 4.69 9.98 -35.17
CA PHE A 42 5.33 9.79 -36.46
C PHE A 42 5.44 11.05 -37.32
N PHE A 43 6.63 11.26 -37.87
CA PHE A 43 6.91 12.24 -38.91
C PHE A 43 6.01 12.01 -40.14
N LYS A 44 5.12 12.96 -40.43
CA LYS A 44 4.70 13.25 -41.80
C LYS A 44 5.42 14.50 -42.26
N LYS A 45 6.32 14.28 -43.20
CA LYS A 45 7.06 15.28 -43.96
C LYS A 45 6.12 15.88 -45.00
N ASP A 46 5.85 17.18 -44.94
CA ASP A 46 5.90 17.97 -46.18
C ASP A 46 6.17 19.46 -45.95
N SER A 47 6.67 20.04 -47.03
CA SER A 47 7.40 21.28 -47.24
C SER A 47 6.55 22.55 -47.20
N SER A 48 6.75 23.40 -46.18
CA SER A 48 6.91 24.85 -46.36
C SER A 48 7.39 25.47 -45.05
N SER A 49 8.43 26.28 -45.19
CA SER A 49 9.24 26.90 -44.15
C SER A 49 8.48 27.97 -43.39
N GLU A 50 8.26 27.76 -42.10
CA GLU A 50 8.17 28.81 -41.08
C GLU A 50 8.65 28.22 -39.74
N GLU A 51 9.83 28.65 -39.29
CA GLU A 51 10.43 28.20 -38.03
C GLU A 51 9.57 28.71 -36.85
N ILE A 52 8.80 27.82 -36.22
CA ILE A 52 8.20 28.13 -34.93
C ILE A 52 9.32 28.10 -33.88
N LYS A 53 9.81 29.29 -33.51
CA LYS A 53 10.65 29.50 -32.32
C LYS A 53 9.83 29.21 -31.07
N ILE A 54 9.75 27.95 -30.68
CA ILE A 54 9.28 27.59 -29.34
C ILE A 54 10.38 28.00 -28.37
N LYS A 55 10.18 29.10 -27.64
CA LYS A 55 10.89 29.32 -26.38
C LYS A 55 10.38 28.28 -25.40
N GLY A 56 10.99 27.10 -25.45
CA GLY A 56 10.81 26.06 -24.45
C GLY A 56 11.34 26.59 -23.14
N GLN A 57 10.49 27.26 -22.38
CA GLN A 57 10.75 27.62 -21.00
C GLN A 57 10.66 26.33 -20.22
N TYR A 58 11.79 25.61 -20.14
CA TYR A 58 11.99 24.55 -19.16
C TYR A 58 11.96 25.23 -17.80
N CYS A 59 10.78 25.23 -17.18
CA CYS A 59 10.72 25.36 -15.73
C CYS A 59 11.28 24.03 -15.20
N PRO A 60 12.45 24.00 -14.52
CA PRO A 60 12.73 22.87 -13.67
C PRO A 60 11.57 22.84 -12.67
N SER A 61 10.73 21.81 -12.75
CA SER A 61 9.82 21.47 -11.67
C SER A 61 10.64 21.48 -10.37
N PRO A 62 10.14 22.12 -9.29
CA PRO A 62 10.85 22.09 -8.01
C PRO A 62 11.16 20.62 -7.70
N GLY A 63 12.44 20.39 -7.41
CA GLY A 63 13.13 19.12 -7.64
C GLY A 63 12.34 17.90 -7.21
N LEU A 64 12.49 16.86 -8.03
CA LEU A 64 12.42 15.45 -7.65
C LEU A 64 12.72 15.35 -6.16
N ALA A 65 11.68 15.14 -5.34
CA ALA A 65 11.93 14.58 -4.03
C ALA A 65 12.72 13.30 -4.32
N ASP A 66 13.94 13.23 -3.82
CA ASP A 66 14.68 11.99 -3.78
C ASP A 66 13.88 11.05 -2.88
N GLU A 67 12.86 10.39 -3.45
CA GLU A 67 11.99 9.45 -2.77
C GLU A 67 12.92 8.37 -2.22
N SER A 68 13.23 8.46 -0.93
CA SER A 68 14.18 7.57 -0.30
C SER A 68 13.46 6.24 -0.12
N ARG A 69 13.74 5.34 -1.06
CA ARG A 69 13.05 4.04 -1.14
C ARG A 69 13.68 3.08 -0.16
N ILE A 70 12.84 2.26 0.46
CA ILE A 70 13.28 1.17 1.31
C ILE A 70 12.97 -0.14 0.60
N ILE A 71 14.02 -0.87 0.27
CA ILE A 71 13.96 -2.09 -0.54
C ILE A 71 14.36 -3.31 0.29
N CYS A 72 13.91 -4.48 -0.15
CA CYS A 72 14.30 -5.76 0.41
C CYS A 72 15.79 -5.98 0.17
N ARG A 73 16.57 -6.19 1.24
CA ARG A 73 18.01 -6.49 1.13
C ARG A 73 18.30 -7.74 0.29
N HIS A 74 17.40 -8.73 0.33
CA HIS A 74 17.63 -10.01 -0.33
C HIS A 74 17.44 -9.94 -1.85
N CYS A 75 16.42 -9.23 -2.34
CA CYS A 75 16.07 -9.26 -3.77
C CYS A 75 15.90 -7.89 -4.43
N GLY A 76 16.05 -6.79 -3.68
CA GLY A 76 15.90 -5.43 -4.19
C GLY A 76 14.46 -4.99 -4.46
N ASN A 77 13.45 -5.82 -4.16
CA ASN A 77 12.05 -5.43 -4.31
C ASN A 77 11.72 -4.22 -3.43
N HIS A 78 11.01 -3.24 -3.97
CA HIS A 78 10.50 -2.11 -3.19
C HIS A 78 9.57 -2.60 -2.07
N ILE A 79 9.78 -2.16 -0.83
CA ILE A 79 8.99 -2.57 0.33
C ILE A 79 8.13 -1.41 0.85
N THR A 80 8.76 -0.27 1.10
CA THR A 80 8.14 0.94 1.66
C THR A 80 9.05 2.13 1.36
N SER A 81 8.76 3.31 1.90
CA SER A 81 9.58 4.51 1.76
C SER A 81 9.85 5.18 3.12
N VAL A 82 10.77 6.15 3.13
CA VAL A 82 11.11 6.91 4.35
C VAL A 82 9.93 7.74 4.86
N GLU A 83 9.04 8.19 3.97
CA GLU A 83 7.84 8.95 4.33
C GLU A 83 6.83 8.13 5.14
N GLU A 84 6.89 6.80 5.01
CA GLU A 84 6.01 5.88 5.75
C GLU A 84 6.52 5.58 7.16
N ILE A 85 7.68 6.11 7.57
CA ILE A 85 8.20 5.91 8.94
C ILE A 85 7.27 6.59 9.95
N ILE A 86 6.80 5.82 10.94
CA ILE A 86 5.92 6.32 12.00
C ILE A 86 6.48 6.01 13.39
N THR A 87 6.05 6.82 14.37
CA THR A 87 6.35 6.57 15.78
C THR A 87 5.24 5.74 16.42
N VAL A 88 5.60 4.59 16.99
CA VAL A 88 4.69 3.71 17.73
C VAL A 88 5.20 3.55 19.15
N GLN A 89 4.36 3.81 20.15
CA GLN A 89 4.72 3.71 21.58
C GLN A 89 6.00 4.49 21.93
N GLY A 90 6.17 5.68 21.35
CA GLY A 90 7.25 6.61 21.68
C GLY A 90 8.54 6.47 20.85
N SER A 91 8.64 5.50 19.94
CA SER A 91 9.78 5.38 19.02
C SER A 91 9.36 4.81 17.65
N HIS A 92 10.09 5.15 16.58
CA HIS A 92 9.98 4.44 15.30
C HIS A 92 10.88 3.18 15.25
N ARG A 93 11.90 3.10 16.11
CA ARG A 93 12.88 2.02 16.15
C ARG A 93 12.86 1.33 17.51
N HIS A 94 12.76 0.00 17.50
CA HIS A 94 12.64 -0.82 18.70
C HIS A 94 13.61 -2.00 18.63
N VAL A 95 14.13 -2.43 19.78
CA VAL A 95 14.93 -3.65 19.89
C VAL A 95 14.17 -4.63 20.78
N PHE A 96 13.84 -5.80 20.26
CA PHE A 96 13.10 -6.82 20.99
C PHE A 96 13.82 -8.17 20.93
N THR A 97 13.50 -9.04 21.89
CA THR A 97 13.94 -10.44 21.91
C THR A 97 12.71 -11.33 21.81
N ASN A 98 12.71 -12.29 20.90
CA ASN A 98 11.62 -13.25 20.79
C ASN A 98 11.78 -14.38 21.84
N PRO A 99 10.76 -15.23 22.05
CA PRO A 99 10.83 -16.33 23.04
C PRO A 99 11.96 -17.34 22.78
N ALA A 100 12.48 -17.43 21.55
CA ALA A 100 13.60 -18.28 21.20
C ALA A 100 14.98 -17.62 21.48
N GLY A 101 15.00 -16.40 22.04
CA GLY A 101 16.23 -15.68 22.36
C GLY A 101 16.83 -14.89 21.20
N LEU A 102 16.15 -14.79 20.05
CA LEU A 102 16.62 -14.01 18.91
C LEU A 102 16.29 -12.52 19.10
N VAL A 103 17.30 -11.68 18.92
CA VAL A 103 17.17 -10.23 19.00
C VAL A 103 16.87 -9.65 17.62
N PHE A 104 15.88 -8.76 17.55
CA PHE A 104 15.51 -8.04 16.33
C PHE A 104 15.48 -6.55 16.59
N GLU A 105 16.06 -5.82 15.64
CA GLU A 105 15.90 -4.39 15.53
C GLU A 105 14.85 -4.08 14.47
N ILE A 106 13.81 -3.33 14.85
CA ILE A 106 12.59 -3.16 14.09
C ILE A 106 12.30 -1.69 13.86
N GLY A 107 11.99 -1.32 12.62
CA GLY A 107 11.42 -0.03 12.23
C GLY A 107 9.91 -0.12 12.07
N CYS A 108 9.20 0.94 12.46
CA CYS A 108 7.74 1.06 12.34
C CYS A 108 7.35 1.88 11.11
N PHE A 109 6.47 1.33 10.28
CA PHE A 109 6.00 1.95 9.04
C PHE A 109 4.48 1.93 8.95
N SER A 110 3.84 3.01 8.49
CA SER A 110 2.39 3.06 8.27
C SER A 110 1.96 2.08 7.20
N THR A 111 2.64 2.07 6.06
CA THR A 111 2.39 1.14 4.96
C THR A 111 3.67 0.45 4.49
N ALA A 112 3.51 -0.70 3.85
CA ALA A 112 4.59 -1.46 3.25
C ALA A 112 4.03 -2.33 2.12
N ASP A 113 3.63 -1.69 1.02
CA ASP A 113 2.93 -2.33 -0.11
C ASP A 113 3.73 -3.46 -0.78
N GLY A 114 5.06 -3.47 -0.61
CA GLY A 114 5.89 -4.57 -1.07
C GLY A 114 5.88 -5.80 -0.18
N CYS A 115 5.13 -5.80 0.92
CA CYS A 115 4.97 -6.94 1.80
C CYS A 115 3.72 -7.78 1.45
N LEU A 116 3.89 -9.10 1.51
CA LEU A 116 2.80 -10.06 1.61
C LEU A 116 2.56 -10.39 3.09
N VAL A 117 1.36 -10.13 3.58
CA VAL A 117 0.93 -10.50 4.94
C VAL A 117 0.35 -11.92 4.95
N SER A 118 0.75 -12.75 5.91
CA SER A 118 0.34 -14.15 5.98
C SER A 118 0.05 -14.63 7.41
N GLY A 119 -0.73 -15.71 7.52
CA GLY A 119 -1.10 -16.34 8.79
C GLY A 119 -2.35 -15.76 9.45
N ILE A 120 -2.74 -16.34 10.59
CA ILE A 120 -3.85 -15.86 11.42
C ILE A 120 -3.31 -14.81 12.39
N PRO A 121 -3.96 -13.64 12.54
CA PRO A 121 -3.52 -12.63 13.49
C PRO A 121 -3.53 -13.18 14.92
N THR A 122 -2.43 -13.02 15.66
CA THR A 122 -2.31 -13.50 17.05
C THR A 122 -1.76 -12.42 17.97
N ARG A 123 -2.12 -12.48 19.25
CA ARG A 123 -1.54 -11.61 20.31
C ARG A 123 -0.40 -12.29 21.06
N GLU A 124 -0.13 -13.55 20.74
CA GLU A 124 0.90 -14.34 21.41
C GLU A 124 2.26 -13.66 21.26
N PHE A 125 2.94 -13.41 22.38
CA PHE A 125 4.23 -12.72 22.43
C PHE A 125 4.29 -11.40 21.65
N THR A 126 3.16 -10.67 21.56
CA THR A 126 3.17 -9.35 20.92
C THR A 126 4.10 -8.40 21.69
N TRP A 127 4.94 -7.67 20.96
CA TRP A 127 5.80 -6.64 21.54
C TRP A 127 5.07 -5.30 21.67
N PHE A 128 4.09 -5.04 20.81
CA PHE A 128 3.27 -3.82 20.87
C PHE A 128 1.96 -4.13 21.59
N SER A 129 1.89 -3.73 22.85
CA SER A 129 0.70 -3.93 23.68
C SER A 129 -0.56 -3.40 22.99
N GLY A 130 -1.64 -4.19 23.00
CA GLY A 130 -2.91 -3.89 22.34
C GLY A 130 -3.05 -4.38 20.89
N TYR A 131 -1.95 -4.78 20.24
CA TYR A 131 -1.95 -5.25 18.85
C TYR A 131 -1.87 -6.77 18.75
N SER A 132 -2.60 -7.34 17.79
CA SER A 132 -2.30 -8.65 17.22
C SER A 132 -1.37 -8.49 16.03
N TRP A 133 -0.65 -9.54 15.66
CA TRP A 133 0.29 -9.54 14.55
C TRP A 133 0.13 -10.73 13.61
N ASN A 134 0.52 -10.50 12.36
CA ASN A 134 0.70 -11.47 11.29
C ASN A 134 2.17 -11.45 10.83
N TYR A 135 2.62 -12.49 10.14
CA TYR A 135 3.91 -12.43 9.47
C TYR A 135 3.84 -11.52 8.24
N ALA A 136 4.88 -10.73 8.01
CA ALA A 136 5.08 -9.93 6.81
C ALA A 136 6.31 -10.45 6.06
N HIS A 137 6.10 -10.83 4.81
CA HIS A 137 7.12 -11.37 3.91
C HIS A 137 7.36 -10.41 2.76
N CYS A 138 8.53 -10.43 2.15
CA CYS A 138 8.71 -9.79 0.86
C CYS A 138 7.72 -10.39 -0.15
N GLY A 139 6.92 -9.55 -0.80
CA GLY A 139 5.95 -9.99 -1.81
C GLY A 139 6.58 -10.63 -3.04
N ASN A 140 7.88 -10.40 -3.28
CA ASN A 140 8.63 -10.98 -4.39
C ASN A 140 9.38 -12.26 -4.00
N CYS A 141 10.24 -12.22 -2.97
CA CYS A 141 11.12 -13.35 -2.63
C CYS A 141 10.70 -14.16 -1.41
N LEU A 142 9.58 -13.81 -0.77
CA LEU A 142 9.02 -14.46 0.43
C LEU A 142 9.92 -14.47 1.67
N THR A 143 11.09 -13.83 1.62
CA THR A 143 11.93 -13.60 2.81
C THR A 143 11.08 -12.93 3.88
N HIS A 144 11.10 -13.47 5.11
CA HIS A 144 10.42 -12.87 6.23
C HIS A 144 11.02 -11.48 6.50
N LEU A 145 10.23 -10.41 6.40
CA LEU A 145 10.69 -9.04 6.62
C LEU A 145 10.26 -8.48 7.96
N GLY A 146 9.27 -9.07 8.63
CA GLY A 146 8.85 -8.67 9.96
C GLY A 146 7.39 -9.02 10.18
N TRP A 147 6.65 -8.09 10.78
CA TRP A 147 5.29 -8.34 11.25
C TRP A 147 4.35 -7.22 10.85
N PHE A 148 3.11 -7.57 10.52
CA PHE A 148 2.01 -6.62 10.38
C PHE A 148 1.20 -6.60 11.66
N TYR A 149 1.14 -5.45 12.33
CA TYR A 149 0.41 -5.24 13.57
C TYR A 149 -0.92 -4.56 13.29
N GLN A 150 -1.98 -5.02 13.96
CA GLN A 150 -3.32 -4.46 13.84
C GLN A 150 -4.12 -4.54 15.14
N ASN A 151 -4.96 -3.54 15.34
CA ASN A 151 -6.03 -3.51 16.34
C ASN A 151 -7.31 -2.93 15.69
N ARG A 152 -8.26 -2.45 16.50
CA ARG A 152 -9.52 -1.90 15.97
C ARG A 152 -9.37 -0.55 15.30
N ASP A 153 -8.37 0.23 15.71
CA ASP A 153 -8.28 1.66 15.41
C ASP A 153 -7.14 1.96 14.43
N SER A 154 -6.16 1.05 14.30
CA SER A 154 -4.93 1.29 13.58
C SER A 154 -4.22 -0.01 13.18
N SER A 155 -3.37 0.11 12.18
CA SER A 155 -2.43 -0.92 11.76
C SER A 155 -1.11 -0.31 11.31
N PHE A 156 -0.04 -1.09 11.36
CA PHE A 156 1.29 -0.69 10.91
C PHE A 156 2.17 -1.93 10.67
N PHE A 157 3.32 -1.73 10.05
CA PHE A 157 4.34 -2.75 9.87
C PHE A 157 5.51 -2.52 10.82
N GLY A 158 5.92 -3.58 11.53
CA GLY A 158 7.20 -3.64 12.22
C GLY A 158 8.17 -4.48 11.40
N LEU A 159 9.08 -3.84 10.66
CA LEU A 159 10.02 -4.52 9.76
C LEU A 159 11.44 -4.59 10.33
N ILE A 160 12.11 -5.71 10.13
CA ILE A 160 13.48 -5.98 10.60
C ILE A 160 14.45 -5.15 9.76
N LEU A 161 15.09 -4.16 10.38
CA LEU A 161 15.91 -3.18 9.68
C LEU A 161 17.11 -3.81 8.97
N GLU A 162 17.71 -4.84 9.56
CA GLU A 162 18.81 -5.59 8.94
C GLU A 162 18.40 -6.22 7.59
N ARG A 163 17.12 -6.49 7.36
CA ARG A 163 16.62 -7.09 6.11
C ARG A 163 16.20 -6.07 5.06
N LEU A 164 16.43 -4.79 5.34
CA LEU A 164 16.10 -3.67 4.46
C LEU A 164 17.36 -2.90 4.06
N ILE A 165 17.26 -2.21 2.92
CA ILE A 165 18.24 -1.23 2.45
C ILE A 165 17.46 0.05 2.14
N GLU A 166 17.91 1.16 2.69
CA GLU A 166 17.46 2.49 2.28
C GLU A 166 18.33 2.94 1.11
N THR A 167 17.69 3.35 0.01
CA THR A 167 18.37 3.87 -1.17
C THR A 167 18.02 5.34 -1.33
N SER A 168 19.01 6.22 -1.17
CA SER A 168 18.96 7.60 -1.63
C SER A 168 19.41 7.65 -3.09
N THR A 169 18.61 8.24 -3.97
CA THR A 169 18.97 8.50 -5.36
C THR A 169 19.95 9.68 -5.39
N THR A 170 21.23 9.39 -5.17
CA THR A 170 22.28 10.39 -5.38
C THR A 170 22.39 10.67 -6.89
N HIS A 171 21.91 11.85 -7.31
CA HIS A 171 22.03 12.39 -8.66
C HIS A 171 23.48 12.65 -9.07
#